data_AF-A0A1G4B529-F1
#
_entry.id   AF-A0A1G4B529-F1
#
_cell.length_a   1.000
_cell.length_b   1.000
_cell.length_c   1.000
_cell.angle_alpha   90.00
_cell.angle_beta   90.00
_cell.angle_gamma   90.00
#
_symmetry.space_group_name_H-M   'P 1'
#
loop_
_entity.id
_entity.type
_entity.pdbx_description
1 polymer ?
#
loop_
_entity_poly.entity_id
_entity_poly.type
_entity_poly.pdbx_seq_one_letter_code
_entity_poly.pdbx_strand_id
1 'polypeptide(L)'
;MFCWAAVRSIAELYVFAFFYGLASAAAMGLFAGTVPSLTRDMDKIGTRVGMILTLISFGPLTGPSVAGALIARTGGSYLAEQSWAGASRLVGTAALIAARVITSGFRIKVKI
;
A
#
# COMPACT_ATOMS: atom_id res chain seq x y z
N MET A 1 -5.23 8.51 5.18
CA MET A 1 -4.79 9.38 4.06
C MET A 1 -5.82 10.44 3.74
N PHE A 2 -7.09 10.10 3.50
CA PHE A 2 -8.16 11.11 3.43
C PHE A 2 -8.34 11.94 4.73
N CYS A 3 -8.07 11.36 5.91
CA CYS A 3 -8.11 12.10 7.18
C CYS A 3 -7.01 13.16 7.35
N TRP A 4 -5.96 13.16 6.52
CA TRP A 4 -4.88 14.14 6.62
C TRP A 4 -5.29 15.52 6.05
N ALA A 5 -6.33 15.56 5.19
CA ALA A 5 -6.92 16.80 4.70
C ALA A 5 -7.58 17.65 5.81
N ALA A 6 -7.95 17.01 6.94
CA ALA A 6 -8.65 17.65 8.06
C ALA A 6 -7.72 18.10 9.19
N VAL A 7 -6.44 17.70 9.16
CA VAL A 7 -5.46 18.02 10.19
C VAL A 7 -5.02 19.48 10.03
N ARG A 8 -5.39 20.31 11.00
CA ARG A 8 -5.02 21.73 11.04
C ARG A 8 -3.99 22.04 12.12
N SER A 9 -3.69 21.09 12.99
CA SER A 9 -2.77 21.24 14.13
C SER A 9 -1.60 20.25 14.11
N ILE A 10 -0.45 20.69 14.62
CA ILE A 10 0.79 19.89 14.74
C ILE A 10 0.56 18.64 15.60
N ALA A 11 -0.24 18.74 16.66
CA ALA A 11 -0.53 17.60 17.55
C ALA A 11 -1.28 16.47 16.82
N GLU A 12 -2.25 16.82 15.97
CA GLU A 12 -3.01 15.86 15.17
C GLU A 12 -2.13 15.19 14.11
N LEU A 13 -1.14 15.91 13.57
CA LEU A 13 -0.17 15.36 12.64
C LEU A 13 0.69 14.26 13.29
N TYR A 14 1.16 14.48 14.53
CA TYR A 14 1.93 13.48 15.27
C TYR A 14 1.12 12.22 15.55
N VAL A 15 -0.13 12.38 15.98
CA VAL A 15 -1.04 11.25 16.22
C VAL A 15 -1.29 10.49 14.92
N PHE A 16 -1.57 11.19 13.82
CA PHE A 16 -1.74 10.57 12.51
C PHE A 16 -0.48 9.82 12.06
N ALA A 17 0.70 10.42 12.19
CA ALA A 17 1.96 9.80 11.81
C ALA A 17 2.24 8.51 12.60
N PHE A 18 1.92 8.50 13.90
CA PHE A 18 2.07 7.31 14.75
C PHE A 18 1.16 6.16 14.27
N PHE A 19 -0.15 6.41 14.11
CA PHE A 19 -1.08 5.38 13.65
C PHE A 19 -0.78 4.93 12.22
N TYR A 20 -0.42 5.87 11.33
CA TYR A 20 -0.05 5.55 9.96
C TYR A 20 1.24 4.72 9.91
N GLY A 21 2.25 5.06 10.71
CA GLY A 21 3.48 4.29 10.85
C GLY A 21 3.22 2.87 11.35
N LEU A 22 2.40 2.73 12.40
CA LEU A 22 2.01 1.43 12.94
C LEU A 22 1.28 0.57 11.90
N ALA A 23 0.31 1.14 11.19
CA ALA A 23 -0.43 0.44 10.14
C ALA A 23 0.47 0.05 8.96
N SER A 24 1.39 0.93 8.55
CA SER A 24 2.35 0.65 7.48
C SER A 24 3.32 -0.46 7.86
N ALA A 25 3.83 -0.46 9.10
CA ALA A 25 4.70 -1.51 9.61
C ALA A 25 3.98 -2.86 9.69
N ALA A 26 2.73 -2.87 10.15
CA ALA A 26 1.90 -4.07 10.16
C ALA A 26 1.66 -4.64 8.75
N ALA A 27 1.37 -3.78 7.77
CA ALA A 27 1.20 -4.20 6.37
C ALA A 27 2.49 -4.81 5.79
N MET A 28 3.64 -4.20 6.06
CA MET A 28 4.94 -4.67 5.60
C MET A 28 5.35 -5.99 6.27
N GLY A 29 5.02 -6.16 7.56
CA GLY A 29 5.21 -7.41 8.29
C GLY A 29 4.32 -8.55 7.78
N LEU A 30 3.05 -8.26 7.47
CA LEU A 30 2.15 -9.22 6.83
C LEU A 30 2.67 -9.66 5.45
N PHE A 31 3.25 -8.73 4.68
CA PHE A 31 3.85 -9.05 3.40
C PHE A 31 5.04 -10.02 3.56
N ALA A 32 5.92 -9.76 4.53
CA ALA A 32 7.04 -10.65 4.84
C ALA A 32 6.58 -12.05 5.30
N GLY A 33 5.43 -12.17 5.97
CA GLY A 33 4.86 -13.45 6.41
C GLY A 33 4.07 -14.21 5.33
N THR A 34 3.37 -13.51 4.43
CA THR A 34 2.47 -14.13 3.43
C THR A 34 3.24 -14.76 2.27
N VAL A 35 4.37 -14.16 1.86
CA VAL A 35 5.18 -14.66 0.74
C VAL A 35 5.76 -16.07 1.02
N PRO A 36 6.35 -16.35 2.19
CA PRO A 36 6.78 -17.71 2.52
C PRO A 36 5.60 -18.67 2.76
N SER A 37 4.47 -18.22 3.34
CA SER A 37 3.34 -19.11 3.62
C SER A 37 2.60 -19.61 2.36
N LEU A 38 2.70 -18.89 1.24
CA LEU A 38 2.07 -19.26 -0.02
C LEU A 38 2.97 -20.11 -0.92
N THR A 39 4.25 -20.25 -0.57
CA THR A 39 5.21 -20.95 -1.42
C THR A 39 5.40 -22.39 -0.94
N ARG A 40 4.72 -23.33 -1.62
CA ARG A 40 4.83 -24.78 -1.37
C ARG A 40 6.19 -25.39 -1.74
N ASP A 41 6.93 -24.76 -2.65
CA ASP A 41 8.26 -25.21 -3.11
C ASP A 41 9.35 -24.20 -2.68
N MET A 42 10.12 -24.55 -1.65
CA MET A 42 11.17 -23.67 -1.10
C MET A 42 12.25 -23.29 -2.13
N ASP A 43 12.46 -24.10 -3.17
CA ASP A 43 13.44 -23.84 -4.25
C ASP A 43 13.08 -22.64 -5.15
N LYS A 44 11.81 -22.21 -5.19
CA LYS A 44 11.32 -21.15 -6.10
C LYS A 44 10.90 -19.87 -5.37
N ILE A 45 11.14 -19.78 -4.06
CA ILE A 45 10.80 -18.60 -3.24
C ILE A 45 11.52 -17.36 -3.79
N GLY A 46 12.84 -17.47 -4.05
CA GLY A 46 13.65 -16.35 -4.52
C GLY A 46 13.13 -15.74 -5.83
N THR A 47 12.77 -16.58 -6.81
CA THR A 47 12.24 -16.12 -8.10
C THR A 47 10.87 -15.45 -7.96
N ARG A 48 9.98 -15.99 -7.10
CA ARG A 48 8.66 -15.38 -6.84
C ARG A 48 8.77 -14.04 -6.12
N VAL A 49 9.61 -13.97 -5.09
CA VAL A 49 9.92 -12.72 -4.39
C VAL A 49 10.48 -11.70 -5.37
N GLY A 50 11.44 -12.10 -6.21
CA GLY A 50 12.04 -11.27 -7.24
C GLY A 50 11.02 -10.70 -8.23
N MET A 51 10.14 -11.53 -8.78
CA MET A 51 9.07 -11.08 -9.68
C MET A 51 8.14 -10.04 -9.02
N ILE A 52 7.78 -10.25 -7.75
CA ILE A 52 6.93 -9.29 -7.02
C ILE A 52 7.68 -7.98 -6.77
N LEU A 53 8.96 -8.03 -6.38
CA LEU A 53 9.78 -6.83 -6.19
C LEU A 53 9.93 -6.02 -7.48
N THR A 54 10.11 -6.67 -8.62
CA THR A 54 10.14 -6.00 -9.94
C THR A 54 8.84 -5.26 -10.21
N LEU A 55 7.68 -5.88 -9.94
CA LEU A 55 6.37 -5.24 -10.13
C LEU A 55 6.15 -4.07 -9.15
N ILE A 56 6.57 -4.22 -7.88
CA ILE A 56 6.41 -3.16 -6.87
C ILE A 56 7.32 -1.96 -7.16
N SER A 57 8.48 -2.17 -7.78
CA SER A 57 9.48 -1.12 -8.05
C SER A 57 8.94 0.04 -8.91
N PHE A 58 7.94 -0.20 -9.75
CA PHE A 58 7.28 0.87 -10.53
C PHE A 58 6.51 1.87 -9.67
N GLY A 59 6.04 1.45 -8.48
CA GLY A 59 5.30 2.31 -7.57
C GLY A 59 6.15 3.46 -7.01
N PRO A 60 7.27 3.17 -6.33
CA PRO A 60 8.21 4.20 -5.86
C PRO A 60 8.81 5.04 -6.98
N LEU A 61 8.93 4.50 -8.20
CA LEU A 61 9.46 5.25 -9.35
C LEU A 61 8.47 6.31 -9.84
N THR A 62 7.18 5.97 -9.93
CA THR A 62 6.14 6.86 -10.48
C THR A 62 5.49 7.76 -9.43
N GLY A 63 5.45 7.31 -8.16
CA GLY A 63 4.81 8.03 -7.05
C GLY A 63 5.31 9.46 -6.86
N PRO A 64 6.64 9.69 -6.70
CA PRO A 64 7.20 11.03 -6.47
C PRO A 64 6.98 11.97 -7.66
N SER A 65 7.12 11.46 -8.89
CA SER A 65 6.93 12.25 -10.12
C SER A 65 5.47 12.70 -10.28
N VAL A 66 4.51 11.82 -10.01
CA VAL A 66 3.08 12.18 -10.09
C VAL A 66 2.70 13.13 -8.96
N ALA A 67 3.16 12.90 -7.73
CA ALA A 67 2.93 13.80 -6.61
C ALA A 67 3.49 15.21 -6.88
N GLY A 68 4.75 15.30 -7.34
CA GLY A 68 5.39 16.57 -7.68
C GLY A 68 4.68 17.32 -8.80
N ALA A 69 4.25 16.62 -9.85
CA ALA A 69 3.49 17.23 -10.94
C ALA A 69 2.10 17.74 -10.49
N LEU A 70 1.46 17.05 -9.55
CA LEU A 70 0.14 17.40 -9.05
C LEU A 70 0.20 18.60 -8.09
N ILE A 71 1.22 18.68 -7.23
CA ILE A 71 1.48 19.84 -6.37
C ILE A 71 1.81 21.07 -7.23
N ALA A 72 2.64 20.91 -8.27
CA ALA A 72 3.02 21.98 -9.19
C ALA A 72 1.82 22.56 -9.96
N ARG A 73 0.88 21.70 -10.39
CA ARG A 73 -0.33 22.14 -11.11
C ARG A 73 -1.41 22.75 -10.22
N THR A 74 -1.41 22.44 -8.92
CA THR A 74 -2.45 22.90 -7.98
C THR A 74 -1.99 24.07 -7.11
N GLY A 75 -0.88 24.73 -7.48
CA GLY A 75 -0.42 25.96 -6.84
C GLY A 75 -0.14 25.85 -5.33
N GLY A 76 0.21 24.66 -4.84
CA GLY A 76 0.47 24.40 -3.41
C GLY A 76 -0.70 23.79 -2.62
N SER A 77 -1.83 23.47 -3.25
CA SER A 77 -2.90 22.70 -2.59
C SER A 77 -2.58 21.20 -2.58
N TYR A 78 -2.39 20.65 -1.37
CA TYR A 78 -2.11 19.22 -1.13
C TYR A 78 -3.32 18.30 -1.33
N LEU A 79 -4.53 18.85 -1.54
CA LEU A 79 -5.75 18.05 -1.68
C LEU A 79 -5.71 17.13 -2.91
N ALA A 80 -5.13 17.60 -4.02
CA ALA A 80 -5.01 16.80 -5.23
C ALA A 80 -4.07 15.61 -5.01
N GLU A 81 -2.91 15.84 -4.39
CA GLU A 81 -1.95 14.79 -4.02
C GLU A 81 -2.57 13.75 -3.08
N GLN A 82 -3.30 14.21 -2.05
CA GLN A 82 -3.96 13.33 -1.10
C GLN A 82 -5.04 12.46 -1.75
N SER A 83 -5.83 13.01 -2.69
CA SER A 83 -6.85 12.26 -3.42
C SER A 83 -6.23 11.18 -4.31
N TRP A 84 -5.12 11.49 -4.99
CA TRP A 84 -4.35 10.53 -5.79
C TRP A 84 -3.74 9.42 -4.93
N ALA A 85 -3.13 9.78 -3.79
CA ALA A 85 -2.56 8.84 -2.84
C ALA A 85 -3.64 7.95 -2.18
N GLY A 86 -4.86 8.46 -2.02
CA GLY A 86 -6.01 7.71 -1.55
C GLY A 86 -6.54 6.73 -2.60
N ALA A 87 -6.74 7.20 -3.84
CA ALA A 87 -7.22 6.39 -4.96
C ALA A 87 -6.26 5.25 -5.31
N SER A 88 -4.95 5.53 -5.39
CA SER A 88 -3.93 4.50 -5.67
C SER A 88 -3.88 3.42 -4.59
N ARG A 89 -4.02 3.78 -3.31
CA ARG A 89 -4.15 2.79 -2.22
C ARG A 89 -5.43 1.98 -2.34
N LEU A 90 -6.58 2.59 -2.65
CA LEU A 90 -7.84 1.87 -2.84
C LEU A 90 -7.75 0.87 -3.99
N VAL A 91 -7.17 1.26 -5.12
CA VAL A 91 -6.95 0.36 -6.27
C VAL A 91 -6.02 -0.79 -5.87
N GLY A 92 -4.92 -0.51 -5.17
CA GLY A 92 -3.99 -1.53 -4.67
C GLY A 92 -4.66 -2.50 -3.69
N THR A 93 -5.45 -1.99 -2.74
CA THR A 93 -6.20 -2.82 -1.78
C THR A 93 -7.27 -3.64 -2.49
N ALA A 94 -8.01 -3.06 -3.45
CA ALA A 94 -9.00 -3.78 -4.23
C ALA A 94 -8.38 -4.92 -5.05
N ALA A 95 -7.22 -4.68 -5.67
CA ALA A 95 -6.46 -5.71 -6.39
C ALA A 95 -6.01 -6.84 -5.45
N LEU A 96 -5.54 -6.52 -4.24
CA LEU A 96 -5.18 -7.52 -3.23
C LEU A 96 -6.39 -8.32 -2.75
N ILE A 97 -7.53 -7.66 -2.54
CA ILE A 97 -8.80 -8.33 -2.19
C ILE A 97 -9.23 -9.26 -3.32
N ALA A 98 -9.19 -8.80 -4.58
CA ALA A 98 -9.52 -9.62 -5.74
C ALA A 98 -8.58 -10.83 -5.87
N ALA A 99 -7.26 -10.62 -5.74
CA ALA A 99 -6.27 -11.70 -5.74
C ALA A 99 -6.53 -12.72 -4.61
N ARG A 100 -6.90 -12.24 -3.41
CA ARG A 100 -7.29 -13.10 -2.30
C ARG A 100 -8.58 -13.86 -2.62
N VAL A 101 -9.61 -13.23 -3.16
CA VAL A 101 -10.88 -13.89 -3.53
C VAL A 101 -10.66 -14.98 -4.58
N ILE A 102 -9.83 -14.72 -5.58
CA ILE A 102 -9.48 -15.68 -6.64
C ILE A 102 -8.66 -16.86 -6.09
N THR A 103 -7.70 -16.60 -5.21
CA THR A 103 -6.79 -17.65 -4.69
C THR A 103 -7.45 -18.49 -3.58
N SER A 104 -8.40 -17.92 -2.82
CA SER A 104 -8.96 -18.56 -1.61
C SER A 104 -10.35 -19.16 -1.83
N GLY A 105 -11.02 -18.83 -2.94
CA GLY A 105 -12.46 -19.03 -3.07
C GLY A 105 -13.25 -18.29 -1.98
N PHE A 106 -14.57 -18.31 -2.07
CA PHE A 106 -15.51 -17.62 -1.16
C PHE A 106 -15.56 -18.19 0.28
N ARG A 107 -14.44 -18.65 0.86
CA ARG A 107 -14.37 -19.13 2.25
C ARG A 107 -13.52 -18.20 3.12
N ILE A 108 -14.21 -17.32 3.83
CA ILE A 108 -13.69 -16.35 4.82
C ILE A 108 -13.08 -17.05 6.06
N LYS A 109 -13.26 -18.36 6.22
CA LYS A 109 -12.61 -19.18 7.25
C LYS A 109 -11.87 -20.35 6.62
N VAL A 110 -10.61 -20.14 6.26
CA VAL A 110 -9.62 -21.24 6.27
C VAL A 110 -8.44 -20.76 7.10
N LYS A 111 -8.25 -21.45 8.22
CA LYS A 111 -7.12 -21.31 9.14
C LYS A 111 -5.85 -21.60 8.34
N ILE A 112 -4.93 -20.62 8.33
CA ILE A 112 -3.54 -20.82 7.91
C ILE A 112 -2.86 -21.66 8.98
#